data_AF-A0A2K4ZIT1-F1
#
_entry.id   AF-A0A2K4ZIT1-F1
#
_cell.length_a   1.000
_cell.length_b   1.000
_cell.length_c   1.000
_cell.angle_alpha   90.00
_cell.angle_beta   90.00
_cell.angle_gamma   90.00
#
_symmetry.space_group_name_H-M   'P 1'
#
loop_
_entity.id
_entity.type
_entity.pdbx_description
1 polymer ?
#
loop_
_entity_poly.entity_id
_entity_poly.type
_entity_poly.pdbx_seq_one_letter_code
_entity_poly.pdbx_strand_id
1 'polypeptide(L)'
;MGRKKVENQYGVQVGDIFSENRQNCNYASFYQVVSLHGESKVEVREIDQICVAFDGYYVGIVPVPGSWKSHRTHIFTVQERRGKPYLDFINLSGACCPELDRSETHMYMVLQENDGYPFYFRDEYPEIAEQLDLKTGSGVYAVDKPFEWIDDDCRALIRYPDGREVETVFQELMRSDKAQRLRAFETECWPILKEMGAFQLLEEQGQIMFESLKSSLYNNMKDK
;
A
#
# COMPACT_ATOMS: atom_id res chain seq x y z
N MET A 1 24.44 -16.09 -23.62
CA MET A 1 24.63 -14.62 -23.63
C MET A 1 23.54 -14.01 -22.78
N GLY A 2 23.87 -13.47 -21.60
CA GLY A 2 22.88 -12.78 -20.76
C GLY A 2 22.41 -11.49 -21.44
N ARG A 3 21.10 -11.26 -21.52
CA ARG A 3 20.56 -9.99 -22.03
C ARG A 3 21.09 -8.86 -21.14
N LYS A 4 21.78 -7.90 -21.75
CA LYS A 4 22.23 -6.68 -21.07
C LYS A 4 20.98 -5.95 -20.58
N LYS A 5 20.89 -5.69 -19.27
CA LYS A 5 19.81 -4.88 -18.70
C LYS A 5 19.87 -3.50 -19.33
N VAL A 6 18.73 -3.03 -19.81
CA VAL A 6 18.59 -1.69 -20.40
C VAL A 6 18.21 -0.76 -19.27
N GLU A 7 19.00 0.29 -19.10
CA GLU A 7 18.83 1.31 -18.07
C GLU A 7 18.78 2.70 -18.70
N ASN A 8 18.06 3.63 -18.07
CA ASN A 8 18.06 5.04 -18.45
C ASN A 8 19.27 5.79 -17.83
N GLN A 9 19.39 7.11 -18.06
CA GLN A 9 20.55 7.88 -17.58
C GLN A 9 20.69 7.92 -16.04
N TYR A 10 19.60 7.64 -15.32
CA TYR A 10 19.55 7.59 -13.87
C TYR A 10 19.72 6.16 -13.32
N GLY A 11 20.08 5.19 -14.18
CA GLY A 11 20.25 3.79 -13.78
C GLY A 11 18.94 3.07 -13.46
N VAL A 12 17.80 3.58 -13.95
CA VAL A 12 16.47 2.96 -13.79
C VAL A 12 16.23 1.92 -14.88
N GLN A 13 15.70 0.76 -14.51
CA GLN A 13 15.37 -0.36 -15.40
C GLN A 13 13.90 -0.76 -15.27
N VAL A 14 13.38 -1.48 -16.27
CA VAL A 14 12.06 -2.13 -16.17
C VAL A 14 12.03 -3.09 -15.00
N GLY A 15 10.95 -3.03 -14.21
CA GLY A 15 10.75 -3.82 -13.00
C GLY A 15 11.20 -3.13 -11.71
N ASP A 16 11.97 -2.03 -11.79
CA ASP A 16 12.26 -1.21 -10.60
C ASP A 16 10.98 -0.67 -9.98
N ILE A 17 10.97 -0.52 -8.66
CA ILE A 17 9.83 -0.04 -7.89
C ILE A 17 10.24 1.26 -7.20
N PHE A 18 9.51 2.33 -7.48
CA PHE A 18 9.57 3.56 -6.71
C PHE A 18 8.55 3.50 -5.60
N SER A 19 8.89 4.05 -4.44
CA SER A 19 8.01 4.06 -3.27
C SER A 19 8.03 5.42 -2.59
N GLU A 20 6.89 5.84 -2.06
CA GLU A 20 6.78 7.11 -1.34
C GLU A 20 6.73 6.89 0.17
N ASN A 21 7.90 6.89 0.81
CA ASN A 21 7.97 6.85 2.28
C ASN A 21 7.87 8.28 2.83
N ARG A 22 6.65 8.82 2.87
CA ARG A 22 6.40 10.02 3.65
C ARG A 22 6.35 9.62 5.12
N GLN A 23 7.47 9.86 5.82
CA GLN A 23 7.48 9.87 7.27
C GLN A 23 6.30 10.74 7.75
N ASN A 24 5.35 10.14 8.47
CA ASN A 24 4.13 10.77 8.98
C ASN A 24 3.00 11.02 7.98
N CYS A 25 2.93 10.31 6.84
CA CYS A 25 1.71 10.29 6.04
C CYS A 25 1.06 8.91 6.00
N ASN A 26 -0.26 8.94 5.97
CA ASN A 26 -1.12 7.77 6.06
C ASN A 26 -1.32 7.07 4.71
N TYR A 27 -0.39 7.25 3.77
CA TYR A 27 -0.52 6.77 2.41
C TYR A 27 0.86 6.37 1.90
N ALA A 28 1.02 5.10 1.56
CA ALA A 28 2.11 4.63 0.73
C ALA A 28 1.53 4.24 -0.63
N SER A 29 2.35 4.46 -1.65
CA SER A 29 2.14 3.92 -2.97
C SER A 29 3.45 3.35 -3.47
N PHE A 30 3.34 2.24 -4.18
CA PHE A 30 4.42 1.61 -4.92
C PHE A 30 4.14 1.74 -6.41
N TYR A 31 5.15 2.14 -7.17
CA TYR A 31 5.05 2.33 -8.62
C TYR A 31 6.13 1.49 -9.31
N GLN A 32 5.72 0.46 -10.04
CA GLN A 32 6.65 -0.36 -10.81
C GLN A 32 6.85 0.21 -12.21
N VAL A 33 8.10 0.31 -12.65
CA VAL A 33 8.49 0.68 -14.01
C VAL A 33 8.10 -0.44 -14.98
N VAL A 34 7.22 -0.13 -15.93
CA VAL A 34 6.77 -1.05 -16.98
C VAL A 34 7.51 -0.84 -18.30
N SER A 35 7.97 0.38 -18.58
CA SER A 35 8.75 0.69 -19.78
C SER A 35 9.64 1.93 -19.58
N LEU A 36 10.73 2.03 -20.37
CA LEU A 36 11.63 3.18 -20.40
C LEU A 36 11.36 4.03 -21.64
N HIS A 37 11.34 5.35 -21.49
CA HIS A 37 11.05 6.31 -22.55
C HIS A 37 12.20 7.31 -22.69
N GLY A 38 13.22 6.92 -23.46
CA GLY A 38 14.42 7.73 -23.66
C GLY A 38 15.29 7.80 -22.41
N GLU A 39 15.96 8.94 -22.23
CA GLU A 39 17.02 9.07 -21.21
C GLU A 39 16.47 9.32 -19.80
N SER A 40 15.32 9.98 -19.67
CA SER A 40 14.83 10.52 -18.39
C SER A 40 13.39 10.16 -18.05
N LYS A 41 12.62 9.55 -18.95
CA LYS A 41 11.21 9.24 -18.68
C LYS A 41 11.00 7.75 -18.50
N VAL A 42 10.05 7.42 -17.63
CA VAL A 42 9.63 6.05 -17.35
C VAL A 42 8.13 5.98 -17.34
N GLU A 43 7.60 4.88 -17.86
CA GLU A 43 6.20 4.53 -17.66
C GLU A 43 6.13 3.62 -16.44
N VAL A 44 5.22 3.94 -15.53
CA VAL A 44 5.01 3.20 -14.30
C VAL A 44 3.55 2.80 -14.14
N ARG A 45 3.32 1.80 -13.30
CA ARG A 45 2.01 1.36 -12.86
C ARG A 45 1.98 1.29 -11.34
N GLU A 46 0.90 1.75 -10.73
CA GLU A 46 0.70 1.57 -9.29
C GLU A 46 0.41 0.09 -8.99
N ILE A 47 1.11 -0.46 -8.01
CA ILE A 47 1.05 -1.87 -7.63
C ILE A 47 0.43 -2.00 -6.24
N ASP A 48 -0.26 -3.11 -6.00
CA ASP A 48 -0.87 -3.34 -4.69
C ASP A 48 0.20 -3.52 -3.61
N GLN A 49 -0.24 -3.34 -2.37
CA GLN A 49 0.57 -3.51 -1.17
C GLN A 49 -0.15 -4.42 -0.19
N ILE A 50 0.63 -5.13 0.62
CA ILE A 50 0.09 -6.04 1.63
C ILE A 50 0.86 -5.88 2.93
N CYS A 51 0.15 -6.02 4.04
CA CYS A 51 0.73 -5.92 5.37
C CYS A 51 1.35 -7.26 5.79
N VAL A 52 2.56 -7.19 6.31
CA VAL A 52 3.34 -8.33 6.76
C VAL A 52 3.77 -8.19 8.22
N ALA A 53 3.65 -6.99 8.79
CA ALA A 53 3.94 -6.75 10.20
C ALA A 53 3.16 -5.55 10.75
N PHE A 54 2.96 -5.49 12.06
CA PHE A 54 2.40 -4.32 12.75
C PHE A 54 2.78 -4.32 14.24
N ASP A 55 2.69 -3.16 14.91
CA ASP A 55 2.83 -3.04 16.37
C ASP A 55 1.58 -2.49 17.07
N GLY A 56 0.53 -2.15 16.29
CA GLY A 56 -0.69 -1.51 16.78
C GLY A 56 -0.74 0.01 16.56
N TYR A 57 0.39 0.63 16.21
CA TYR A 57 0.51 2.04 15.83
C TYR A 57 1.10 2.23 14.42
N TYR A 58 1.93 1.29 13.99
CA TYR A 58 2.54 1.23 12.68
C TYR A 58 2.25 -0.11 12.00
N VAL A 59 2.25 -0.07 10.67
CA VAL A 59 2.22 -1.25 9.81
C VAL A 59 3.46 -1.31 8.94
N GLY A 60 4.02 -2.50 8.80
CA GLY A 60 5.04 -2.87 7.84
C GLY A 60 4.36 -3.48 6.63
N ILE A 61 4.49 -2.82 5.49
CA ILE A 61 3.90 -3.25 4.22
C ILE A 61 4.98 -3.54 3.19
N VAL A 62 4.65 -4.40 2.24
CA VAL A 62 5.47 -4.72 1.08
C VAL A 62 4.64 -4.60 -0.19
N PRO A 63 5.26 -4.24 -1.33
CA PRO A 63 4.57 -4.30 -2.62
C PRO A 63 4.26 -5.76 -2.97
N VAL A 64 3.14 -6.00 -3.65
CA VAL A 64 2.76 -7.31 -4.19
C VAL A 64 3.15 -7.36 -5.67
N PRO A 65 4.26 -8.04 -6.05
CA PRO A 65 4.71 -8.04 -7.44
C PRO A 65 3.67 -8.72 -8.34
N GLY A 66 3.30 -8.06 -9.43
CA GLY A 66 2.33 -8.60 -10.40
C GLY A 66 0.87 -8.35 -10.04
N SER A 67 0.57 -7.80 -8.85
CA SER A 67 -0.78 -7.33 -8.50
C SER A 67 -0.87 -5.82 -8.74
N TRP A 68 -1.78 -5.43 -9.63
CA TRP A 68 -1.95 -4.05 -10.03
C TRP A 68 -3.17 -3.46 -9.37
N LYS A 69 -2.97 -2.37 -8.63
CA LYS A 69 -4.07 -1.58 -8.06
C LYS A 69 -4.96 -0.97 -9.13
N SER A 70 -4.39 -0.70 -10.30
CA SER A 70 -5.11 -0.23 -11.48
C SER A 70 -4.44 -0.69 -12.78
N HIS A 71 -5.25 -0.88 -13.82
CA HIS A 71 -4.74 -1.08 -15.18
C HIS A 71 -4.10 0.18 -15.79
N ARG A 72 -4.31 1.36 -15.19
CA ARG A 72 -3.76 2.64 -15.67
C ARG A 72 -2.25 2.68 -15.51
N THR A 73 -1.56 3.17 -16.53
CA THR A 73 -0.13 3.50 -16.47
C THR A 73 0.05 5.00 -16.55
N HIS A 74 1.20 5.47 -16.06
CA HIS A 74 1.55 6.88 -16.02
C HIS A 74 2.98 7.06 -16.50
N ILE A 75 3.23 8.09 -17.31
CA ILE A 75 4.58 8.44 -17.74
C ILE A 75 5.09 9.59 -16.87
N PHE A 76 6.19 9.36 -16.16
CA PHE A 76 6.84 10.34 -15.31
C PHE A 76 8.27 10.63 -15.76
N THR A 77 8.72 11.83 -15.41
CA THR A 77 10.13 12.20 -15.52
C THR A 77 10.84 11.76 -14.26
N VAL A 78 11.94 11.04 -14.43
CA VAL A 78 12.89 10.71 -13.37
C VAL A 78 13.82 11.90 -13.16
N GLN A 79 14.04 12.26 -11.90
CA GLN A 79 15.00 13.25 -11.47
C GLN A 79 15.87 12.66 -10.35
N GLU A 80 16.96 13.34 -9.99
CA GLU A 80 17.81 12.95 -8.87
C GLU A 80 17.63 13.91 -7.70
N ARG A 81 17.39 13.38 -6.51
CA ARG A 81 17.31 14.14 -5.25
C ARG A 81 18.06 13.40 -4.18
N ARG A 82 18.99 14.08 -3.50
CA ARG A 82 19.82 13.51 -2.43
C ARG A 82 20.55 12.22 -2.87
N GLY A 83 20.95 12.14 -4.14
CA GLY A 83 21.64 10.97 -4.71
C GLY A 83 20.75 9.77 -4.99
N LYS A 84 19.41 9.90 -4.92
CA LYS A 84 18.45 8.85 -5.29
C LYS A 84 17.58 9.29 -6.47
N PRO A 85 17.33 8.41 -7.46
CA PRO A 85 16.31 8.66 -8.47
C PRO A 85 14.93 8.76 -7.83
N TYR A 86 14.11 9.71 -8.27
CA TYR A 86 12.72 9.84 -7.85
C TYR A 86 11.81 10.19 -9.02
N LEU A 87 10.51 9.91 -8.87
CA LEU A 87 9.47 10.30 -9.81
C LEU A 87 8.94 11.69 -9.44
N ASP A 88 8.96 12.62 -10.39
CA ASP A 88 8.32 13.92 -10.22
C ASP A 88 6.81 13.77 -10.49
N PHE A 89 6.01 13.78 -9.41
CA PHE A 89 4.58 13.54 -9.42
C PHE A 89 3.84 14.71 -8.77
N ILE A 90 2.79 15.21 -9.41
CA ILE A 90 1.88 16.19 -8.81
C ILE A 90 0.46 15.63 -8.91
N ASN A 91 -0.19 15.41 -7.78
CA ASN A 91 -1.61 15.07 -7.71
C ASN A 91 -2.42 16.22 -7.09
N LEU A 92 -3.74 16.02 -6.99
CA LEU A 92 -4.67 16.95 -6.35
C LEU A 92 -4.33 17.25 -4.89
N SER A 93 -3.56 16.38 -4.23
CA SER A 93 -3.11 16.49 -2.84
C SER A 93 -1.73 17.16 -2.71
N GLY A 94 -1.10 17.55 -3.83
CA GLY A 94 0.19 18.24 -3.88
C GLY A 94 1.28 17.49 -4.65
N ALA A 95 2.52 17.93 -4.49
CA ALA A 95 3.68 17.24 -5.07
C ALA A 95 4.02 16.00 -4.24
N CYS A 96 4.21 14.85 -4.91
CA CYS A 96 4.77 13.63 -4.37
C CYS A 96 6.12 13.33 -5.03
N CYS A 97 6.99 12.66 -4.29
CA CYS A 97 8.30 12.25 -4.81
C CYS A 97 8.59 10.80 -4.41
N PRO A 98 7.95 9.80 -5.06
CA PRO A 98 8.33 8.40 -4.88
C PRO A 98 9.82 8.21 -5.23
N GLU A 99 10.60 7.66 -4.31
CA GLU A 99 12.04 7.44 -4.46
C GLU A 99 12.31 5.97 -4.83
N LEU A 100 13.35 5.75 -5.65
CA LEU A 100 13.85 4.41 -5.93
C LEU A 100 14.79 4.00 -4.82
N ASP A 101 14.33 3.10 -3.95
CA ASP A 101 15.17 2.43 -2.97
C ASP A 101 15.20 0.92 -3.25
N ARG A 102 16.40 0.41 -3.57
CA ARG A 102 16.62 -1.02 -3.81
C ARG A 102 17.09 -1.76 -2.55
N SER A 103 17.33 -1.05 -1.46
CA SER A 103 17.85 -1.60 -0.21
C SER A 103 16.76 -1.98 0.78
N GLU A 104 15.59 -1.34 0.71
CA GLU A 104 14.49 -1.54 1.64
C GLU A 104 13.24 -2.02 0.89
N THR A 105 12.80 -3.24 1.15
CA THR A 105 11.57 -3.82 0.58
C THR A 105 10.34 -3.55 1.43
N HIS A 106 10.54 -3.13 2.69
CA HIS A 106 9.48 -2.84 3.64
C HIS A 106 9.29 -1.34 3.76
N MET A 107 8.03 -0.92 3.87
CA MET A 107 7.69 0.44 4.28
C MET A 107 6.94 0.41 5.60
N TYR A 108 7.32 1.29 6.51
CA TYR A 108 6.64 1.46 7.78
C TYR A 108 5.75 2.70 7.74
N MET A 109 4.45 2.49 7.91
CA MET A 109 3.45 3.56 7.89
C MET A 109 2.78 3.71 9.24
N VAL A 110 2.39 4.94 9.59
CA VAL A 110 1.51 5.21 10.73
C VAL A 110 0.10 4.73 10.40
N LEU A 111 -0.55 4.05 11.33
CA LEU A 111 -1.96 3.66 11.23
C LEU A 111 -2.88 4.87 11.32
N GLN A 112 -3.94 4.92 10.50
CA GLN A 112 -5.04 5.85 10.74
C GLN A 112 -5.94 5.33 11.86
N GLU A 113 -6.51 6.26 12.63
CA GLU A 113 -7.65 5.96 13.48
C GLU A 113 -8.82 5.54 12.56
N ASN A 114 -9.26 4.28 12.71
CA ASN A 114 -10.34 3.57 11.98
C ASN A 114 -9.93 2.60 10.85
N ASP A 115 -8.65 2.44 10.51
CA ASP A 115 -8.25 1.58 9.39
C ASP A 115 -7.67 0.23 9.85
N GLY A 116 -8.53 -0.79 9.87
CA GLY A 116 -8.13 -2.20 9.76
C GLY A 116 -7.77 -2.92 11.06
N TYR A 117 -7.46 -4.21 10.91
CA TYR A 117 -7.19 -5.16 12.00
C TYR A 117 -6.10 -4.73 13.02
N PRO A 118 -5.04 -3.95 12.69
CA PRO A 118 -4.04 -3.57 13.68
C PRO A 118 -4.58 -2.66 14.79
N PHE A 119 -5.63 -1.88 14.51
CA PHE A 119 -6.33 -1.08 15.52
C PHE A 119 -7.04 -1.99 16.54
N TYR A 120 -7.66 -3.08 16.09
CA TYR A 120 -8.34 -4.03 16.96
C TYR A 120 -7.35 -4.73 17.90
N PHE A 121 -6.16 -5.06 17.41
CA PHE A 121 -5.10 -5.59 18.26
C PHE A 121 -4.73 -4.63 19.39
N ARG A 122 -4.53 -3.34 19.08
CA ARG A 122 -4.21 -2.33 20.09
C ARG A 122 -5.32 -2.18 21.12
N ASP A 123 -6.57 -2.23 20.68
CA ASP A 123 -7.73 -2.07 21.57
C ASP A 123 -7.91 -3.25 22.52
N GLU A 124 -7.67 -4.48 22.06
CA GLU A 124 -7.81 -5.68 22.90
C GLU A 124 -6.58 -5.99 23.74
N TYR A 125 -5.39 -5.65 23.25
CA TYR A 125 -4.11 -5.93 23.90
C TYR A 125 -3.28 -4.65 24.09
N PRO A 126 -3.81 -3.61 24.75
CA PRO A 126 -3.14 -2.31 24.85
C PRO A 126 -1.78 -2.42 25.57
N GLU A 127 -1.67 -3.26 26.60
CA GLU A 127 -0.41 -3.45 27.33
C GLU A 127 0.66 -4.14 26.48
N ILE A 128 0.25 -4.99 25.52
CA ILE A 128 1.19 -5.60 24.58
C ILE A 128 1.59 -4.56 23.53
N ALA A 129 0.63 -3.86 22.94
CA ALA A 129 0.89 -2.86 21.91
C ALA A 129 1.81 -1.72 22.39
N GLU A 130 1.66 -1.27 23.65
CA GLU A 130 2.54 -0.24 24.24
C GLU A 130 4.01 -0.67 24.33
N GLN A 131 4.28 -1.98 24.40
CA GLN A 131 5.65 -2.51 24.46
C GLN A 131 6.28 -2.72 23.08
N LEU A 132 5.48 -2.81 22.02
CA LEU A 132 5.98 -3.12 20.68
C LEU A 132 6.38 -1.83 19.95
N ASP A 133 7.47 -1.90 19.20
CA ASP A 133 7.97 -0.82 18.35
C ASP A 133 8.60 -1.44 17.09
N LEU A 134 7.83 -1.40 16.01
CA LEU A 134 8.18 -2.03 14.74
C LEU A 134 9.48 -1.48 14.15
N LYS A 135 9.82 -0.22 14.46
CA LYS A 135 11.07 0.42 13.99
C LYS A 135 12.30 -0.11 14.71
N THR A 136 12.14 -0.63 15.92
CA THR A 136 13.22 -1.28 16.69
C THR A 136 13.25 -2.79 16.49
N GLY A 137 12.29 -3.35 15.76
CA GLY A 137 12.22 -4.75 15.40
C GLY A 137 11.31 -5.60 16.30
N SER A 138 10.65 -5.03 17.31
CA SER A 138 9.57 -5.71 18.05
C SER A 138 8.22 -5.47 17.37
N GLY A 139 7.33 -6.45 17.36
CA GLY A 139 6.08 -6.36 16.61
C GLY A 139 5.42 -7.72 16.41
N VAL A 140 4.29 -7.70 15.71
CA VAL A 140 3.60 -8.89 15.21
C VAL A 140 3.98 -9.08 13.74
N TYR A 141 4.45 -10.27 13.38
CA TYR A 141 4.94 -10.59 12.04
C TYR A 141 4.18 -11.77 11.45
N ALA A 142 3.86 -11.69 10.16
CA ALA A 142 3.36 -12.80 9.38
C ALA A 142 4.47 -13.85 9.20
N VAL A 143 4.17 -15.13 9.45
CA VAL A 143 5.16 -16.22 9.35
C VAL A 143 5.08 -16.93 8.00
N ASP A 144 3.87 -17.33 7.60
CA ASP A 144 3.70 -18.19 6.41
C ASP A 144 3.16 -17.42 5.20
N LYS A 145 2.12 -16.61 5.43
CA LYS A 145 1.46 -15.76 4.42
C LYS A 145 1.20 -14.37 5.01
N PRO A 146 1.23 -13.30 4.20
CA PRO A 146 0.86 -11.96 4.66
C PRO A 146 -0.54 -11.91 5.30
N PHE A 147 -0.81 -10.83 6.01
CA PHE A 147 -2.11 -10.57 6.61
C PHE A 147 -3.05 -9.96 5.57
N GLU A 148 -4.02 -10.74 5.08
CA GLU A 148 -5.02 -10.28 4.10
C GLU A 148 -6.31 -9.81 4.78
N TRP A 149 -6.82 -10.61 5.73
CA TRP A 149 -8.12 -10.41 6.35
C TRP A 149 -8.04 -10.55 7.87
N ILE A 150 -8.96 -9.89 8.59
CA ILE A 150 -9.01 -9.89 10.06
C ILE A 150 -9.20 -11.28 10.69
N ASP A 151 -9.72 -12.25 9.93
CA ASP A 151 -9.99 -13.60 10.38
C ASP A 151 -9.06 -14.66 9.76
N ASP A 152 -7.97 -14.22 9.13
CA ASP A 152 -6.99 -15.13 8.55
C ASP A 152 -6.41 -16.09 9.59
N ASP A 153 -6.35 -17.36 9.20
CA ASP A 153 -5.73 -18.45 9.94
C ASP A 153 -4.19 -18.47 9.81
N CYS A 154 -3.58 -17.40 9.31
CA CYS A 154 -2.12 -17.35 9.15
C CYS A 154 -1.41 -17.43 10.50
N ARG A 155 -0.25 -18.09 10.52
CA ARG A 155 0.61 -18.06 11.70
C ARG A 155 1.24 -16.69 11.83
N ALA A 156 1.23 -16.19 13.05
CA ALA A 156 1.82 -14.93 13.44
C ALA A 156 2.88 -15.14 14.53
N LEU A 157 3.89 -14.29 14.55
CA LEU A 157 4.94 -14.26 15.56
C LEU A 157 4.91 -12.91 16.27
N ILE A 158 4.72 -12.92 17.58
CA ILE A 158 4.95 -11.73 18.41
C ILE A 158 6.41 -11.75 18.85
N ARG A 159 7.19 -10.77 18.41
CA ARG A 159 8.55 -10.52 18.89
C ARG A 159 8.56 -9.34 19.85
N TYR A 160 8.96 -9.58 21.09
CA TYR A 160 9.06 -8.57 22.13
C TYR A 160 10.43 -7.86 22.11
N PRO A 161 10.55 -6.67 22.74
CA PRO A 161 11.81 -5.92 22.79
C PRO A 161 12.97 -6.66 23.47
N ASP A 162 12.67 -7.58 24.38
CA ASP A 162 13.65 -8.43 25.08
C ASP A 162 14.15 -9.61 24.23
N GLY A 163 13.68 -9.72 22.97
CA GLY A 163 14.01 -10.80 22.05
C GLY A 163 13.19 -12.08 22.27
N ARG A 164 12.25 -12.10 23.21
CA ARG A 164 11.30 -13.20 23.36
C ARG A 164 10.38 -13.25 22.15
N GLU A 165 10.12 -14.46 21.67
CA GLU A 165 9.25 -14.73 20.55
C GLU A 165 8.12 -15.67 20.98
N VAL A 166 6.89 -15.34 20.58
CA VAL A 166 5.69 -16.16 20.85
C VAL A 166 4.97 -16.37 19.52
N GLU A 167 4.89 -17.61 19.07
CA GLU A 167 4.05 -18.00 17.94
C GLU A 167 2.58 -18.08 18.35
N THR A 168 1.70 -17.68 17.44
CA THR A 168 0.25 -17.68 17.60
C THR A 168 -0.43 -17.78 16.24
N VAL A 169 -1.76 -17.82 16.22
CA VAL A 169 -2.57 -17.68 15.01
C VAL A 169 -3.11 -16.26 14.95
N PHE A 170 -3.00 -15.63 13.79
CA PHE A 170 -3.40 -14.24 13.60
C PHE A 170 -4.86 -14.00 13.98
N GLN A 171 -5.77 -14.87 13.54
CA GLN A 171 -7.18 -14.83 13.95
C GLN A 171 -7.36 -14.76 15.47
N GLU A 172 -6.52 -15.43 16.27
CA GLU A 172 -6.62 -15.43 17.73
C GLU A 172 -6.25 -14.08 18.34
N LEU A 173 -5.27 -13.39 17.74
CA LEU A 173 -4.94 -12.00 18.09
C LEU A 173 -6.05 -11.03 17.68
N MET A 174 -6.91 -11.42 16.75
CA MET A 174 -8.02 -10.61 16.26
C MET A 174 -9.38 -11.01 16.88
N ARG A 175 -9.40 -11.86 17.92
CA ARG A 175 -10.64 -12.28 18.63
C ARG A 175 -11.19 -11.18 19.54
N SER A 176 -11.47 -9.99 18.98
CA SER A 176 -12.26 -8.95 19.62
C SER A 176 -13.76 -9.12 19.36
N ASP A 177 -14.59 -8.67 20.30
CA ASP A 177 -16.04 -8.48 20.07
C ASP A 177 -16.30 -7.54 18.88
N LYS A 178 -15.44 -6.54 18.68
CA LYS A 178 -15.53 -5.60 17.56
C LYS A 178 -15.26 -6.29 16.21
N ALA A 179 -14.26 -7.17 16.13
CA ALA A 179 -13.99 -7.97 14.95
C ALA A 179 -15.12 -8.98 14.67
N GLN A 180 -15.75 -9.54 15.70
CA GLN A 180 -16.93 -10.40 15.53
C GLN A 180 -18.11 -9.64 14.93
N ARG A 181 -18.35 -8.40 15.35
CA ARG A 181 -19.40 -7.54 14.80
C ARG A 181 -19.11 -7.13 13.36
N LEU A 182 -17.85 -6.78 13.04
CA LEU A 182 -17.46 -6.48 11.66
C LEU A 182 -17.64 -7.71 10.76
N ARG A 183 -17.22 -8.90 11.22
CA ARG A 183 -17.46 -10.18 10.54
C ARG A 183 -18.94 -10.43 10.26
N ALA A 184 -19.80 -10.20 11.25
CA ALA A 184 -21.25 -10.36 11.08
C ALA A 184 -21.80 -9.38 10.04
N PHE A 185 -21.38 -8.12 10.11
CA PHE A 185 -21.77 -7.09 9.16
C PHE A 185 -21.30 -7.41 7.72
N GLU A 186 -20.04 -7.79 7.53
CA GLU A 186 -19.51 -8.15 6.21
C GLU A 186 -20.21 -9.38 5.65
N THR A 187 -20.44 -10.42 6.47
CA THR A 187 -21.15 -11.64 6.05
C THR A 187 -22.61 -11.35 5.65
N GLU A 188 -23.26 -10.42 6.33
CA GLU A 188 -24.66 -10.03 6.05
C GLU A 188 -24.76 -9.10 4.83
N CYS A 189 -23.83 -8.15 4.68
CA CYS A 189 -23.86 -7.15 3.62
C CYS A 189 -23.23 -7.61 2.30
N TRP A 190 -22.25 -8.53 2.32
CA TRP A 190 -21.54 -8.96 1.12
C TRP A 190 -22.43 -9.58 0.04
N PRO A 191 -23.39 -10.47 0.36
CA PRO A 191 -24.34 -10.99 -0.63
C PRO A 191 -25.22 -9.88 -1.21
N ILE A 192 -25.67 -8.93 -0.37
CA ILE A 192 -26.52 -7.81 -0.76
C ILE A 192 -25.76 -6.85 -1.69
N LEU A 193 -24.53 -6.47 -1.36
CA LEU A 193 -23.69 -5.60 -2.19
C LEU A 193 -23.35 -6.25 -3.55
N LYS A 194 -23.17 -7.57 -3.56
CA LYS A 194 -22.93 -8.36 -4.77
C LYS A 194 -24.18 -8.46 -5.65
N GLU A 195 -25.37 -8.63 -5.05
CA GLU A 195 -26.65 -8.64 -5.76
C GLU A 195 -27.06 -7.25 -6.26
N MET A 196 -26.72 -6.19 -5.53
CA MET A 196 -27.03 -4.81 -5.89
C MET A 196 -26.12 -4.22 -6.98
N GLY A 197 -25.11 -4.96 -7.45
CA GLY A 197 -24.14 -4.44 -8.41
C GLY A 197 -23.39 -3.21 -7.90
N ALA A 198 -23.25 -3.05 -6.57
CA ALA A 198 -22.71 -1.84 -5.96
C ALA A 198 -21.28 -1.51 -6.44
N PHE A 199 -20.50 -2.55 -6.78
CA PHE A 199 -19.18 -2.41 -7.38
C PHE A 199 -19.22 -1.88 -8.82
N GLN A 200 -20.21 -2.29 -9.64
CA GLN A 200 -20.44 -1.73 -10.97
C GLN A 200 -20.95 -0.28 -10.89
N LEU A 201 -21.80 0.03 -9.91
CA LEU A 201 -22.30 1.39 -9.66
C LEU A 201 -21.19 2.36 -9.21
N LEU A 202 -20.24 1.90 -8.39
CA LEU A 202 -19.04 2.67 -8.01
C LEU A 202 -18.10 2.91 -9.19
N GLU A 203 -17.89 1.90 -10.05
CA GLU A 203 -17.16 2.06 -11.31
C GLU A 203 -17.86 3.03 -12.26
N GLU A 204 -19.18 2.91 -12.44
CA GLU A 204 -19.98 3.78 -13.30
C GLU A 204 -20.01 5.23 -12.78
N GLN A 205 -20.17 5.45 -11.48
CA GLN A 205 -20.12 6.79 -10.89
C GLN A 205 -18.71 7.41 -10.99
N GLY A 206 -17.66 6.61 -10.83
CA GLY A 206 -16.28 7.03 -11.09
C GLY A 206 -16.04 7.41 -12.55
N GLN A 207 -16.61 6.65 -13.49
CA GLN A 207 -16.55 6.92 -14.92
C GLN A 207 -17.31 8.21 -15.30
N ILE A 208 -18.50 8.42 -14.72
CA ILE A 208 -19.34 9.60 -14.93
C ILE A 208 -18.66 10.86 -14.39
N MET A 209 -18.09 10.81 -13.18
CA MET A 209 -17.31 11.94 -12.64
C MET A 209 -16.10 12.25 -13.52
N PHE A 210 -15.39 11.23 -13.99
CA PHE A 210 -14.21 11.41 -14.84
C PHE A 210 -14.55 12.05 -16.20
N GLU A 211 -15.61 11.60 -16.87
CA GLU A 211 -16.05 12.21 -18.15
C GLU A 211 -16.64 13.61 -17.95
N SER A 212 -17.30 13.89 -16.83
CA SER A 212 -17.78 15.24 -16.47
C SER A 212 -16.61 16.22 -16.23
N LEU A 213 -15.56 15.77 -15.53
CA LEU A 213 -14.33 16.54 -15.32
C LEU A 213 -13.59 16.79 -16.64
N LYS A 214 -13.48 15.75 -17.48
CA LYS A 214 -12.86 15.83 -18.80
C LYS A 214 -13.62 16.79 -19.73
N SER A 215 -14.95 16.74 -19.75
CA SER A 215 -15.80 17.66 -20.52
C SER A 215 -15.64 19.11 -20.04
N SER A 216 -15.62 19.33 -18.72
CA SER A 216 -15.40 20.65 -18.13
C SER A 216 -14.01 21.21 -18.44
N LEU A 217 -12.97 20.37 -18.44
CA LEU A 217 -11.62 20.77 -18.82
C LEU A 217 -11.50 21.08 -20.32
N TYR A 218 -12.15 20.28 -21.19
CA TYR A 218 -12.17 20.52 -22.64
C TYR A 218 -12.90 21.82 -23.03
N ASN A 219 -13.98 22.16 -22.34
CA ASN A 219 -14.71 23.41 -22.60
C ASN A 219 -13.92 24.64 -22.14
N ASN A 220 -13.26 24.57 -20.97
CA ASN A 220 -12.39 25.65 -20.49
C ASN A 220 -11.13 25.88 -21.36
N MET A 221 -10.73 24.91 -22.17
CA MET A 221 -9.62 25.05 -23.13
C MET A 221 -10.05 25.57 -24.51
N LYS A 222 -11.36 25.59 -24.81
CA LYS A 222 -11.89 26.16 -26.07
C LYS A 222 -12.22 27.65 -25.96
N ASP A 223 -12.40 28.15 -24.74
CA ASP A 223 -12.70 29.55 -24.44
C ASP A 223 -11.45 30.42 -24.17
N LYS A 224 -10.26 29.92 -24.55
CA LYS A 224 -8.99 30.66 -24.63
C LYS A 224 -8.43 30.61 -26.05
#